data_AF-A0A838N499-F1
#
_entry.id   AF-A0A838N499-F1
#
_cell.length_a   1.000
_cell.length_b   1.000
_cell.length_c   1.000
_cell.angle_alpha   90.00
_cell.angle_beta   90.00
_cell.angle_gamma   90.00
#
_symmetry.space_group_name_H-M   'P 1'
#
loop_
_entity.id
_entity.type
_entity.pdbx_description
1 polymer ?
#
loop_
_entity_poly.entity_id
_entity_poly.type
_entity_poly.pdbx_seq_one_letter_code
_entity_poly.pdbx_strand_id
1 'polypeptide(L)'
;GVTIREVAEQISDVLGIPIAPEVNGEFRPGEMRHLASGTDRIRAAGYEPQVDLAAGISRYIEWIRSQSDVKDYFSEAADILRKKGIVHSVAKG
;
A
#
# COMPACT_ATOMS: atom_id res chain seq x y z
N GLY A 1 1.40 -12.34 8.05
CA GLY A 1 1.20 -10.92 7.67
C GLY A 1 1.96 -10.67 6.39
N VAL A 2 1.70 -9.56 5.70
CA VAL A 2 2.39 -9.19 4.47
C VAL A 2 3.02 -7.82 4.69
N THR A 3 4.29 -7.68 4.33
CA THR A 3 5.02 -6.41 4.41
C THR A 3 4.67 -5.50 3.24
N ILE A 4 4.93 -4.19 3.40
CA ILE A 4 4.74 -3.23 2.30
C ILE A 4 5.67 -3.54 1.10
N ARG A 5 6.85 -4.13 1.34
CA ARG A 5 7.77 -4.57 0.27
C ARG A 5 7.12 -5.65 -0.61
N GLU A 6 6.58 -6.69 0.02
CA GLU A 6 5.92 -7.79 -0.70
C GLU A 6 4.67 -7.29 -1.45
N VAL A 7 3.93 -6.32 -0.90
CA VAL A 7 2.81 -5.68 -1.62
C VAL A 7 3.29 -4.96 -2.87
N ALA A 8 4.39 -4.19 -2.78
CA ALA A 8 4.94 -3.47 -3.92
C ALA A 8 5.46 -4.42 -5.02
N GLU A 9 6.10 -5.53 -4.64
CA GLU A 9 6.55 -6.58 -5.56
C GLU A 9 5.34 -7.24 -6.27
N GLN A 10 4.29 -7.60 -5.55
CA GLN A 10 3.06 -8.15 -6.16
C GLN A 10 2.40 -7.18 -7.14
N ILE A 11 2.40 -5.87 -6.83
CA ILE A 11 1.88 -4.84 -7.76
C ILE A 11 2.73 -4.76 -9.02
N SER A 12 4.07 -4.75 -8.89
CA SER A 12 5.01 -4.78 -10.02
C SER A 12 4.74 -5.98 -10.94
N ASP A 13 4.55 -7.17 -10.36
CA ASP A 13 4.26 -8.40 -11.10
C ASP A 13 2.92 -8.35 -11.84
N VAL A 14 1.83 -7.90 -11.17
CA VAL A 14 0.49 -7.78 -11.78
C VAL A 14 0.46 -6.72 -12.89
N LEU A 15 1.25 -5.66 -12.74
CA LEU A 15 1.42 -4.65 -13.78
C LEU A 15 2.27 -5.15 -14.96
N GLY A 16 3.12 -6.16 -14.75
CA GLY A 16 4.10 -6.63 -15.72
C GLY A 16 5.23 -5.61 -15.96
N ILE A 17 5.50 -4.75 -14.98
CA ILE A 17 6.50 -3.68 -15.09
C ILE A 17 7.58 -3.93 -14.05
N PRO A 18 8.81 -4.33 -14.44
CA PRO A 18 9.86 -4.69 -13.48
C PRO A 18 10.43 -3.45 -12.79
N ILE A 19 9.81 -3.06 -11.67
CA ILE A 19 10.21 -1.91 -10.86
C ILE A 19 10.57 -2.40 -9.46
N ALA A 20 11.81 -2.19 -9.05
CA ALA A 20 12.24 -2.51 -7.69
C ALA A 20 11.66 -1.51 -6.67
N PRO A 21 11.10 -1.96 -5.53
CA PRO A 21 10.62 -1.07 -4.49
C PRO A 21 11.76 -0.31 -3.81
N GLU A 22 11.64 1.00 -3.75
CA GLU A 22 12.58 1.89 -3.05
C GLU A 22 12.17 2.06 -1.57
N VAL A 23 13.15 1.97 -0.67
CA VAL A 23 12.98 2.34 0.74
C VAL A 23 13.84 3.57 1.03
N ASN A 24 13.21 4.74 1.00
CA ASN A 24 13.89 6.04 1.05
C ASN A 24 14.23 6.51 2.49
N GLY A 25 13.86 5.75 3.52
CA GLY A 25 14.10 6.10 4.93
C GLY A 25 13.20 7.22 5.45
N GLU A 26 12.16 7.60 4.71
CA GLU A 26 11.14 8.55 5.15
C GLU A 26 10.07 7.86 6.00
N PHE A 27 9.56 8.55 7.03
CA PHE A 27 8.50 8.05 7.90
C PHE A 27 7.69 9.20 8.51
N ARG A 28 6.46 8.94 8.95
CA ARG A 28 5.66 9.91 9.72
C ARG A 28 5.56 9.46 11.18
N PRO A 29 5.90 10.30 12.17
CA PRO A 29 5.77 9.94 13.58
C PRO A 29 4.34 9.52 13.94
N GLY A 30 4.21 8.44 14.71
CA GLY A 30 2.91 7.91 15.14
C GLY A 30 2.23 6.94 14.17
N GLU A 31 2.78 6.71 12.97
CA GLU A 31 2.27 5.67 12.08
C GLU A 31 2.49 4.26 12.64
N MET A 32 1.45 3.42 12.53
CA MET A 32 1.50 2.03 12.97
C MET A 32 2.48 1.23 12.10
N ARG A 33 3.32 0.42 12.75
CA ARG A 33 4.30 -0.44 12.07
C ARG A 33 3.69 -1.77 11.59
N HIS A 34 2.67 -2.24 12.29
CA HIS A 34 1.95 -3.48 11.99
C HIS A 34 0.48 -3.30 12.40
N LEU A 35 -0.44 -3.61 11.50
CA LEU A 35 -1.87 -3.63 11.79
C LEU A 35 -2.47 -4.90 11.18
N ALA A 36 -3.04 -5.74 12.03
CA ALA A 36 -3.73 -6.96 11.61
C ALA A 36 -5.01 -7.11 12.43
N SER A 37 -6.10 -7.46 11.75
CA SER A 37 -7.40 -7.67 12.38
C SER A 37 -7.66 -9.16 12.55
N GLY A 38 -7.93 -9.59 13.79
CA GLY A 38 -8.50 -10.91 14.04
C GLY A 38 -9.92 -10.99 13.47
N THR A 39 -10.28 -12.13 12.87
CA THR A 39 -11.58 -12.30 12.19
C THR A 39 -12.53 -13.27 12.91
N ASP A 40 -12.16 -13.78 14.08
CA ASP A 40 -12.92 -14.84 14.77
C ASP A 40 -14.37 -14.44 15.06
N ARG A 41 -14.60 -13.20 15.52
CA ARG A 41 -15.95 -12.70 15.83
C ARG A 41 -16.83 -12.58 14.60
N ILE A 42 -16.28 -12.07 13.49
CA ILE A 42 -17.05 -11.89 12.27
C ILE A 42 -17.30 -13.24 11.58
N ARG A 43 -16.35 -14.19 11.71
CA ARG A 43 -16.52 -15.59 11.30
C ARG A 43 -17.62 -16.30 12.07
N ALA A 44 -17.69 -16.10 13.39
CA ALA A 44 -18.79 -16.61 14.20
C ALA A 44 -20.16 -16.05 13.79
N ALA A 45 -20.19 -14.85 13.17
CA ALA A 45 -21.39 -14.26 12.60
C ALA A 45 -21.71 -14.73 11.16
N GLY A 46 -20.97 -15.71 10.63
CA GLY A 46 -21.21 -16.33 9.32
C GLY A 46 -20.48 -15.67 8.15
N TYR A 47 -19.61 -14.69 8.39
CA TYR A 47 -18.77 -14.10 7.35
C TYR A 47 -17.49 -14.91 7.13
N GLU A 48 -17.17 -15.18 5.86
CA GLU A 48 -15.89 -15.76 5.46
C GLU A 48 -15.22 -14.84 4.43
N PRO A 49 -13.95 -14.44 4.59
CA PRO A 49 -13.19 -13.76 3.56
C PRO A 49 -13.16 -14.57 2.26
N GLN A 50 -13.66 -13.99 1.17
CA GLN A 50 -13.73 -14.64 -0.15
C GLN A 50 -12.61 -14.21 -1.11
N VAL A 51 -11.80 -13.24 -0.70
CA VAL A 51 -10.79 -12.59 -1.55
C VAL A 51 -9.51 -12.51 -0.75
N ASP A 52 -8.47 -13.20 -1.23
CA ASP A 52 -7.13 -13.04 -0.69
C ASP A 52 -6.46 -11.76 -1.22
N LEU A 53 -5.27 -11.46 -0.70
CA LEU A 53 -4.55 -10.24 -1.06
C LEU A 53 -4.23 -10.17 -2.56
N ALA A 54 -3.73 -11.27 -3.15
CA ALA A 54 -3.29 -11.30 -4.55
C ALA A 54 -4.48 -11.12 -5.52
N ALA A 55 -5.60 -11.79 -5.23
CA ALA A 55 -6.85 -11.61 -5.95
C ALA A 55 -7.39 -10.18 -5.80
N GLY A 56 -7.31 -9.61 -4.60
CA GLY A 56 -7.71 -8.22 -4.33
C GLY A 56 -6.89 -7.21 -5.13
N ILE A 57 -5.56 -7.34 -5.11
CA ILE A 57 -4.64 -6.49 -5.90
C ILE A 57 -4.97 -6.60 -7.39
N SER A 58 -5.12 -7.82 -7.91
CA SER A 58 -5.41 -8.05 -9.33
C SER A 58 -6.72 -7.38 -9.76
N ARG A 59 -7.80 -7.56 -9.00
CA ARG A 59 -9.10 -6.92 -9.26
C ARG A 59 -9.01 -5.40 -9.22
N TYR A 60 -8.23 -4.85 -8.29
CA TYR A 60 -8.10 -3.41 -8.16
C TYR A 60 -7.29 -2.80 -9.31
N ILE A 61 -6.20 -3.45 -9.74
CA ILE A 61 -5.43 -3.03 -10.92
C ILE A 61 -6.29 -3.10 -12.19
N GLU A 62 -7.10 -4.14 -12.36
CA GLU A 62 -8.05 -4.23 -13.48
C GLU A 62 -9.04 -3.07 -13.49
N TRP A 63 -9.60 -2.73 -12.33
CA TRP A 63 -10.45 -1.55 -12.19
C TRP A 63 -9.71 -0.24 -12.49
N ILE A 64 -8.46 -0.08 -12.07
CA ILE A 64 -7.63 1.10 -12.41
C ILE A 64 -7.45 1.19 -13.94
N ARG A 65 -7.16 0.07 -14.61
CA ARG A 65 -6.99 0.01 -16.08
C ARG A 65 -8.25 0.41 -16.84
N SER A 66 -9.44 0.29 -16.23
CA SER A 66 -10.69 0.73 -16.85
C SER A 66 -10.98 2.23 -16.66
N GLN A 67 -10.16 2.97 -15.90
CA GLN A 67 -10.35 4.40 -15.68
C GLN A 67 -9.77 5.22 -16.83
N SER A 68 -10.46 6.30 -17.20
CA SER A 68 -10.08 7.16 -18.34
C SER A 68 -9.02 8.21 -18.03
N ASP A 69 -8.84 8.59 -16.76
CA ASP A 69 -7.86 9.57 -16.32
C ASP A 69 -7.36 9.20 -14.91
N VAL A 70 -6.09 8.79 -14.81
CA VAL A 70 -5.43 8.48 -13.53
C VAL A 70 -4.42 9.59 -13.26
N LYS A 71 -4.81 10.54 -12.40
CA LYS A 71 -3.94 11.65 -12.02
C LYS A 71 -2.97 11.25 -10.93
N ASP A 72 -1.79 11.83 -10.95
CA ASP A 72 -0.82 11.69 -9.85
C ASP A 72 -1.23 12.59 -8.68
N TYR A 73 -1.97 12.02 -7.74
CA TYR A 73 -2.30 12.67 -6.46
C TYR A 73 -1.22 12.44 -5.38
N PHE A 74 -0.30 11.51 -5.61
CA PHE A 74 0.67 11.11 -4.60
C PHE A 74 1.76 12.17 -4.45
N SER A 75 2.33 12.64 -5.56
CA SER A 75 3.43 13.60 -5.55
C SER A 75 3.06 14.90 -4.85
N GLU A 76 1.87 15.46 -5.16
CA GLU A 76 1.38 16.68 -4.51
C GLU A 76 1.20 16.50 -2.99
N ALA A 77 0.57 15.39 -2.58
CA ALA A 77 0.36 15.11 -1.17
C ALA A 77 1.68 14.91 -0.42
N ALA A 78 2.64 14.20 -1.02
CA ALA A 78 3.96 13.98 -0.44
C ALA A 78 4.70 15.30 -0.19
N ASP A 79 4.67 16.23 -1.16
CA ASP A 79 5.29 17.54 -1.02
C ASP A 79 4.64 18.40 0.07
N ILE A 80 3.31 18.39 0.16
CA ILE A 80 2.58 19.09 1.22
C ILE A 80 2.99 18.55 2.60
N LEU A 81 3.09 17.24 2.74
CA LEU A 81 3.46 16.60 4.02
C LEU A 81 4.91 16.92 4.42
N ARG A 82 5.84 16.97 3.46
CA ARG A 82 7.22 17.41 3.68
C ARG A 82 7.27 18.87 4.12
N LYS A 83 6.57 19.77 3.40
CA LYS A 83 6.49 21.21 3.74
C LYS A 83 5.91 21.47 5.14
N LYS A 84 4.99 20.61 5.59
CA LYS A 84 4.39 20.68 6.92
C LYS A 84 5.25 20.04 8.03
N GLY A 85 6.41 19.47 7.71
CA GLY A 85 7.27 18.80 8.69
C GLY A 85 6.66 17.51 9.27
N ILE A 86 5.73 16.89 8.56
CA ILE A 86 5.09 15.63 9.00
C ILE A 86 5.93 14.42 8.62
N VAL A 87 6.66 14.51 7.50
CA VAL A 87 7.61 13.47 7.05
C VAL A 87 8.99 13.76 7.61
N HIS A 88 9.54 12.77 8.29
CA HIS A 88 10.88 12.76 8.86
C HIS A 88 11.75 11.78 8.07
N SER A 89 13.05 12.01 8.02
CA SER A 89 14.02 11.11 7.39
C SER A 89 15.06 10.65 8.40
N VAL A 90 15.53 9.41 8.24
CA VAL A 90 16.76 8.97 8.90
C VAL A 90 17.96 9.36 8.03
N ALA A 91 19.04 9.85 8.64
CA ALA A 91 20.28 10.10 7.92
C ALA A 91 20.75 8.81 7.25
N LYS A 92 21.16 8.89 5.97
CA LYS A 92 21.84 7.77 5.32
C LYS A 92 23.17 7.57 6.04
N GLY A 93 23.30 6.46 6.76
CA GLY A 93 24.58 5.98 7.29
C GLY A 93 25.51 5.52 6.20
#